data_AF-A0A9E0WSP6-F1
#
_entry.id   AF-A0A9E0WSP6-F1
#
_cell.length_a   1.000
_cell.length_b   1.000
_cell.length_c   1.000
_cell.angle_alpha   90.00
_cell.angle_beta   90.00
_cell.angle_gamma   90.00
#
_symmetry.space_group_name_H-M   'P 1'
#
loop_
_entity.id
_entity.type
_entity.pdbx_description
1 polymer ?
#
loop_
_entity_poly.entity_id
_entity_poly.type
_entity_poly.pdbx_seq_one_letter_code
_entity_poly.pdbx_strand_id
1 'polypeptide(L)'
;MDETRSNVERLAPPARATAPPLRLAGVGKEYRLYDSPRARLKSLLTGRALHRSHWALQGVSLQLERGQCLGVVGHNGAGKSTLLKLITGTVQPTQGQIERRGRITAILELGAGFHPDFTGRQNLYFGGSLIGIEHEQMAALEAEVLAFAEIGEAIDRPVKTYSSGMVVRLAFALVTAVEPDLLIIDEALAVGDQRFQKKCIERIEAFRANGCTILFCSHSPYHVRQLCDVALWLERGRLRQMGPTEEVLLAYETALRLDAAGDPAEPASGAAALPEALIVPTEEASAGEADAAARAAPPRPADAAGIVSVEIEHLDDAEPHALEPPLLRARDLVAHIVVNGVGDEQPHVGFMIEQSRGVGITSLSTQEDGAAPRRRADGRWEIVLRFAQLPLHSGQYVISVYLFDATGLVVYDQWYQFQHLRFVAPTRMPGLVRLPHQWS
;
A
#
# COMPACT_ATOMS: atom_id res chain seq x y z
N MET A 1 53.68 -4.50 -2.36
CA MET A 1 52.85 -4.81 -1.19
C MET A 1 51.66 -3.87 -1.22
N ASP A 2 50.64 -4.23 -2.00
CA ASP A 2 49.30 -3.64 -1.87
C ASP A 2 48.30 -4.58 -2.56
N GLU A 3 47.82 -5.57 -1.81
CA GLU A 3 46.84 -6.57 -2.24
C GLU A 3 45.74 -6.63 -1.18
N THR A 4 44.67 -5.85 -1.31
CA THR A 4 43.32 -6.28 -0.89
C THR A 4 42.23 -5.41 -1.56
N ARG A 5 42.05 -5.57 -2.88
CA ARG A 5 40.74 -5.31 -3.51
C ARG A 5 40.01 -6.65 -3.57
N SER A 6 39.18 -6.93 -2.57
CA SER A 6 38.36 -8.14 -2.53
C SER A 6 37.20 -8.01 -3.51
N ASN A 7 37.31 -8.74 -4.61
CA ASN A 7 36.25 -9.04 -5.56
C ASN A 7 35.05 -9.67 -4.83
N VAL A 8 33.95 -8.91 -4.71
CA VAL A 8 32.61 -9.50 -4.67
C VAL A 8 32.09 -9.46 -6.10
N GLU A 9 32.40 -10.51 -6.85
CA GLU A 9 31.72 -10.81 -8.10
C GLU A 9 30.25 -11.02 -7.73
N ARG A 10 29.42 -9.98 -7.95
CA ARG A 10 27.97 -10.15 -8.03
C ARG A 10 27.74 -11.26 -9.05
N LEU A 11 27.25 -12.42 -8.60
CA LEU A 11 26.83 -13.49 -9.51
C LEU A 11 25.86 -12.85 -10.51
N ALA A 12 26.33 -12.64 -11.74
CA ALA A 12 25.49 -12.15 -12.81
C ALA A 12 24.33 -13.13 -12.95
N PRO A 13 23.07 -12.66 -12.93
CA PRO A 13 21.94 -13.55 -13.14
C PRO A 13 22.11 -14.27 -14.48
N PRO A 14 21.74 -15.56 -14.57
CA PRO A 14 21.77 -16.28 -15.85
C PRO A 14 21.02 -15.46 -16.90
N ALA A 15 21.53 -15.45 -18.13
CA ALA A 15 20.92 -14.71 -19.25
C ALA A 15 19.40 -14.95 -19.27
N ARG A 16 18.63 -13.92 -18.90
CA ARG A 16 17.19 -14.05 -18.66
C ARG A 16 16.51 -14.47 -19.96
N ALA A 17 15.82 -15.62 -19.94
CA ALA A 17 15.06 -16.11 -21.10
C ALA A 17 14.04 -15.07 -21.57
N THR A 18 13.92 -14.85 -22.87
CA THR A 18 13.10 -13.77 -23.48
C THR A 18 11.59 -13.90 -23.30
N ALA A 19 11.11 -15.03 -22.79
CA ALA A 19 9.70 -15.34 -22.70
C ALA A 19 9.08 -14.84 -21.38
N PRO A 20 7.77 -14.49 -21.37
CA PRO A 20 7.12 -13.90 -20.20
C PRO A 20 7.16 -14.84 -18.98
N PRO A 21 7.39 -14.30 -17.76
CA PRO A 21 7.48 -15.09 -16.53
C PRO A 21 6.14 -15.69 -16.10
N LEU A 22 5.02 -15.08 -16.49
CA LEU A 22 3.69 -15.52 -16.11
C LEU A 22 2.68 -15.37 -17.25
N ARG A 23 1.94 -16.44 -17.50
CA ARG A 23 0.80 -16.46 -18.44
C ARG A 23 -0.36 -17.26 -17.88
N LEU A 24 -1.53 -16.65 -17.85
CA LEU A 24 -2.80 -17.27 -17.47
C LEU A 24 -3.69 -17.35 -18.72
N ALA A 25 -4.26 -18.52 -18.98
CA ALA A 25 -5.18 -18.75 -20.09
C ALA A 25 -6.50 -19.34 -19.57
N GLY A 26 -7.56 -18.52 -19.54
CA GLY A 26 -8.92 -18.92 -19.18
C GLY A 26 -9.04 -19.47 -17.75
N VAL A 27 -8.25 -18.95 -16.82
CA VAL A 27 -8.11 -19.50 -15.47
C VAL A 27 -9.38 -19.28 -14.66
N GLY A 28 -9.91 -20.37 -14.10
CA GLY A 28 -11.06 -20.35 -13.21
C GLY A 28 -10.82 -21.17 -11.95
N LYS A 29 -11.37 -20.70 -10.82
CA LYS A 29 -11.35 -21.43 -9.55
C LYS A 29 -12.74 -21.51 -8.94
N GLU A 30 -13.23 -22.74 -8.85
CA GLU A 30 -14.44 -23.13 -8.14
C GLU A 30 -14.08 -23.71 -6.78
N TYR A 31 -14.71 -23.20 -5.73
CA TYR A 31 -14.77 -23.81 -4.40
C TYR A 31 -16.13 -24.50 -4.24
N ARG A 32 -16.09 -25.81 -3.98
CA ARG A 32 -17.28 -26.64 -3.76
C ARG A 32 -17.58 -26.70 -2.27
N LEU A 33 -18.66 -26.06 -1.86
CA LEU A 33 -19.12 -25.98 -0.48
C LEU A 33 -20.12 -27.10 -0.22
N TYR A 34 -19.85 -27.95 0.77
CA TYR A 34 -20.73 -29.05 1.17
C TYR A 34 -21.29 -28.75 2.56
N ASP A 35 -22.59 -28.92 2.75
CA ASP A 35 -23.24 -28.68 4.04
C ASP A 35 -22.78 -29.66 5.14
N SER A 36 -22.23 -30.82 4.76
CA SER A 36 -21.64 -31.78 5.71
C SER A 36 -20.65 -32.75 5.04
N PRO A 37 -19.73 -33.39 5.80
CA PRO A 37 -18.87 -34.46 5.28
C PRO A 37 -19.66 -35.64 4.69
N ARG A 38 -20.83 -35.96 5.24
CA ARG A 38 -21.72 -37.01 4.72
C ARG A 38 -22.29 -36.63 3.34
N ALA A 39 -22.65 -35.36 3.14
CA ALA A 39 -23.09 -34.87 1.83
C ALA A 39 -21.96 -34.96 0.78
N ARG A 40 -20.71 -34.70 1.18
CA ARG A 40 -19.53 -34.89 0.32
C ARG A 40 -19.37 -36.35 -0.10
N LEU A 41 -19.42 -37.29 0.85
CA LEU A 41 -19.34 -38.72 0.56
C LEU A 41 -20.50 -39.20 -0.31
N LYS A 42 -21.73 -38.75 -0.03
CA LYS A 42 -22.91 -39.06 -0.84
C LYS A 42 -22.78 -38.52 -2.26
N SER A 43 -22.17 -37.35 -2.45
CA SER A 43 -21.93 -36.79 -3.80
C SER A 43 -20.97 -37.65 -4.62
N LEU A 44 -19.93 -38.21 -3.98
CA LEU A 44 -18.97 -39.11 -4.63
C LEU A 44 -19.61 -40.45 -5.01
N LEU A 45 -20.45 -41.01 -4.13
CA LEU A 45 -21.09 -42.31 -4.35
C LEU A 45 -22.28 -42.25 -5.33
N THR A 46 -23.04 -41.15 -5.32
CA THR A 46 -24.25 -41.03 -6.14
C THR A 46 -24.04 -40.27 -7.45
N GLY A 47 -22.87 -39.64 -7.64
CA GLY A 47 -22.59 -38.76 -8.77
C GLY A 47 -23.44 -37.46 -8.79
N ARG A 48 -24.32 -37.26 -7.80
CA ARG A 48 -25.18 -36.07 -7.72
C ARG A 48 -24.42 -34.91 -7.10
N ALA A 49 -24.53 -33.73 -7.71
CA ALA A 49 -23.97 -32.50 -7.19
C ALA A 49 -24.74 -32.05 -5.93
N LEU A 50 -24.26 -32.48 -4.75
CA LEU A 50 -24.76 -32.07 -3.44
C LEU A 50 -23.91 -30.94 -2.83
N HIS A 51 -23.27 -30.13 -3.67
CA HIS A 51 -22.46 -28.99 -3.26
C HIS A 51 -23.04 -27.70 -3.82
N ARG A 52 -22.79 -26.59 -3.12
CA ARG A 52 -22.95 -25.24 -3.64
C ARG A 52 -21.63 -24.82 -4.26
N SER A 53 -21.68 -24.31 -5.48
CA SER A 53 -20.49 -23.81 -6.19
C SER A 53 -20.28 -22.33 -5.89
N HIS A 54 -19.09 -21.99 -5.39
CA HIS A 54 -18.63 -20.62 -5.27
C HIS A 54 -17.44 -20.41 -6.21
N TRP A 55 -17.63 -19.59 -7.24
CA TRP A 55 -16.57 -19.27 -8.20
C TRP A 55 -15.82 -18.02 -7.75
N ALA A 56 -14.61 -18.22 -7.25
CA ALA A 56 -13.74 -17.13 -6.82
C ALA A 56 -13.04 -16.44 -7.98
N LEU A 57 -12.75 -17.17 -9.07
CA LEU A 57 -12.28 -16.60 -10.35
C LEU A 57 -12.92 -17.34 -11.53
N GLN A 58 -13.18 -16.63 -12.63
CA GLN A 58 -13.80 -17.19 -13.84
C GLN A 58 -13.16 -16.60 -15.10
N GLY A 59 -12.48 -17.45 -15.88
CA GLY A 59 -12.01 -17.09 -17.22
C GLY A 59 -10.91 -16.03 -17.27
N VAL A 60 -10.12 -15.86 -16.21
CA VAL A 60 -9.07 -14.83 -16.15
C VAL A 60 -7.93 -15.21 -17.10
N SER A 61 -7.62 -14.32 -18.03
CA SER A 61 -6.49 -14.46 -18.96
C SER A 61 -5.63 -13.21 -18.88
N LEU A 62 -4.33 -13.39 -18.65
CA LEU A 62 -3.37 -12.30 -18.61
C LEU A 62 -1.98 -12.81 -18.95
N GLN A 63 -1.11 -11.91 -19.38
CA GLN A 63 0.30 -12.15 -19.61
C GLN A 63 1.06 -11.00 -18.97
N LEU A 64 2.07 -11.32 -18.18
CA LEU A 64 2.91 -10.33 -17.51
C LEU A 64 4.30 -10.38 -18.14
N GLU A 65 4.74 -9.26 -18.71
CA GLU A 65 6.02 -9.15 -19.39
C GLU A 65 7.17 -8.97 -18.40
N ARG A 66 8.41 -9.32 -18.80
CA ARG A 66 9.57 -9.18 -17.92
C ARG A 66 9.84 -7.72 -17.56
N GLY A 67 10.12 -7.47 -16.29
CA GLY A 67 10.40 -6.12 -15.77
C GLY A 67 9.17 -5.23 -15.66
N GLN A 68 7.98 -5.73 -16.05
CA GLN A 68 6.73 -5.02 -15.89
C GLN A 68 6.28 -5.08 -14.43
N CYS A 69 5.77 -3.96 -13.91
CA CYS A 69 5.06 -3.93 -12.64
C CYS A 69 3.55 -3.86 -12.88
N LEU A 70 2.82 -4.88 -12.42
CA LEU A 70 1.37 -5.00 -12.57
C LEU A 70 0.67 -4.81 -11.22
N GLY A 71 -0.16 -3.77 -11.13
CA GLY A 71 -1.08 -3.56 -10.02
C GLY A 71 -2.35 -4.40 -10.15
N VAL A 72 -2.82 -5.03 -9.07
CA VAL A 72 -4.09 -5.74 -9.02
C VAL A 72 -5.04 -5.02 -8.06
N VAL A 73 -6.09 -4.42 -8.61
CA VAL A 73 -7.11 -3.66 -7.87
C VAL A 73 -8.48 -4.32 -7.93
N GLY A 74 -9.33 -4.01 -6.96
CA GLY A 74 -10.70 -4.53 -6.87
C GLY A 74 -11.20 -4.59 -5.44
N HIS A 75 -12.51 -4.67 -5.26
CA HIS A 75 -13.15 -4.71 -3.94
C HIS A 75 -12.75 -5.95 -3.11
N ASN A 76 -13.08 -5.95 -1.82
CA ASN A 76 -12.93 -7.12 -0.96
C ASN A 76 -13.83 -8.25 -1.46
N GLY A 77 -13.27 -9.45 -1.65
CA GLY A 77 -13.98 -10.57 -2.27
C GLY A 77 -13.99 -10.58 -3.80
N ALA A 78 -13.27 -9.67 -4.48
CA ALA A 78 -13.16 -9.68 -5.95
C ALA A 78 -12.36 -10.87 -6.51
N GLY A 79 -11.66 -11.63 -5.66
CA GLY A 79 -10.84 -12.79 -6.07
C GLY A 79 -9.33 -12.56 -6.09
N LYS A 80 -8.83 -11.39 -5.62
CA LYS A 80 -7.39 -11.03 -5.59
C LYS A 80 -6.53 -12.10 -4.90
N SER A 81 -6.82 -12.44 -3.64
CA SER A 81 -6.05 -13.45 -2.90
C SER A 81 -6.15 -14.86 -3.54
N THR A 82 -7.26 -15.18 -4.20
CA THR A 82 -7.37 -16.42 -4.98
C THR A 82 -6.48 -16.39 -6.21
N LEU A 83 -6.40 -15.26 -6.91
CA LEU A 83 -5.49 -15.06 -8.03
C LEU A 83 -4.04 -15.25 -7.58
N LEU A 84 -3.64 -14.62 -6.46
CA LEU A 84 -2.30 -14.79 -5.90
C LEU A 84 -2.01 -16.26 -5.57
N LYS A 85 -2.90 -16.95 -4.86
CA LYS A 85 -2.76 -18.38 -4.51
C LYS A 85 -2.67 -19.31 -5.73
N LEU A 86 -3.34 -18.96 -6.82
CA LEU A 86 -3.22 -19.68 -8.09
C LEU A 86 -1.88 -19.40 -8.74
N ILE A 87 -1.43 -18.15 -8.79
CA ILE A 87 -0.14 -17.77 -9.38
C ILE A 87 1.02 -18.40 -8.60
N THR A 88 0.98 -18.44 -7.27
CA THR A 88 2.01 -19.11 -6.45
C THR A 88 1.95 -20.63 -6.52
N GLY A 89 0.85 -21.20 -7.01
CA GLY A 89 0.66 -22.65 -7.07
C GLY A 89 0.22 -23.29 -5.75
N THR A 90 -0.05 -22.50 -4.70
CA THR A 90 -0.64 -22.97 -3.44
C THR A 90 -2.01 -23.62 -3.66
N VAL A 91 -2.72 -23.19 -4.70
CA VAL A 91 -3.99 -23.77 -5.13
C VAL A 91 -3.94 -24.06 -6.63
N GLN A 92 -4.51 -25.19 -7.05
CA GLN A 92 -4.65 -25.55 -8.46
C GLN A 92 -5.90 -24.93 -9.09
N PRO A 93 -5.85 -24.51 -10.36
CA PRO A 93 -7.04 -24.03 -11.08
C PRO A 93 -8.07 -25.16 -11.26
N THR A 94 -9.35 -24.80 -11.26
CA THR A 94 -10.43 -25.72 -11.66
C THR A 94 -10.53 -25.82 -13.18
N GLN A 95 -10.25 -24.71 -13.88
CA GLN A 95 -10.25 -24.60 -15.34
C GLN A 95 -9.13 -23.67 -15.79
N GLY A 96 -8.72 -23.82 -17.06
CA GLY A 96 -7.65 -23.03 -17.65
C GLY A 96 -6.25 -23.54 -17.31
N GLN A 97 -5.24 -22.78 -17.72
CA GLN A 97 -3.83 -23.12 -17.54
C GLN A 97 -3.02 -21.93 -17.03
N ILE A 98 -1.99 -22.23 -16.24
CA ILE A 98 -1.06 -21.24 -15.69
C ILE A 98 0.36 -21.68 -16.04
N GLU A 99 1.05 -20.91 -16.87
CA GLU A 99 2.47 -21.09 -17.17
C GLU A 99 3.30 -20.13 -16.29
N ARG A 100 4.34 -20.68 -15.67
CA ARG A 100 5.25 -19.98 -14.76
C ARG A 100 6.68 -20.25 -15.21
N ARG A 101 7.52 -19.22 -15.30
CA ARG A 101 8.92 -19.35 -15.71
C ARG A 101 9.82 -18.57 -14.76
N GLY A 102 10.91 -19.21 -14.36
CA GLY A 102 11.87 -18.62 -13.43
C GLY A 102 11.48 -18.80 -11.96
N ARG A 103 12.21 -18.11 -11.09
CA ARG A 103 11.98 -18.12 -9.64
C ARG A 103 10.84 -17.16 -9.29
N ILE A 104 9.77 -17.71 -8.72
CA ILE A 104 8.65 -16.93 -8.20
C ILE A 104 8.80 -16.84 -6.70
N THR A 105 8.87 -15.61 -6.20
CA THR A 105 8.88 -15.31 -4.77
C THR A 105 7.62 -14.56 -4.44
N ALA A 106 6.93 -14.98 -3.38
CA ALA A 106 5.69 -14.35 -2.96
C ALA A 106 5.79 -13.95 -1.50
N ILE A 107 5.62 -12.66 -1.23
CA ILE A 107 5.55 -12.07 0.10
C ILE A 107 4.08 -12.18 0.55
N LEU A 108 3.60 -13.41 0.67
CA LEU A 108 2.26 -13.74 1.15
C LEU A 108 2.42 -14.40 2.53
N GLU A 109 1.67 -13.93 3.52
CA GLU A 109 1.61 -14.58 4.83
C GLU A 109 3.04 -14.76 5.44
N LEU A 110 3.86 -13.70 5.44
CA LEU A 110 5.26 -13.73 5.91
C LEU A 110 5.41 -14.44 7.27
N GLY A 111 6.31 -15.42 7.32
CA GLY A 111 6.54 -16.24 8.51
C GLY A 111 5.67 -17.49 8.60
N ALA A 112 4.65 -17.64 7.75
CA ALA A 112 3.91 -18.90 7.58
C ALA A 112 4.85 -19.97 7.01
N GLY A 113 5.38 -20.81 7.90
CA GLY A 113 6.38 -21.83 7.56
C GLY A 113 7.54 -21.88 8.55
N PHE A 114 7.70 -20.87 9.42
CA PHE A 114 8.64 -20.98 10.53
C PHE A 114 8.13 -21.96 11.59
N HIS A 115 9.00 -22.88 11.98
CA HIS A 115 8.76 -23.80 13.07
C HIS A 115 9.00 -23.08 14.41
N PRO A 116 8.01 -23.03 15.32
CA PRO A 116 8.08 -22.22 16.54
C PRO A 116 9.19 -22.65 17.51
N ASP A 117 9.50 -23.95 17.54
CA ASP A 117 10.56 -24.49 18.40
C ASP A 117 11.97 -24.41 17.80
N PHE A 118 12.09 -24.07 16.51
CA PHE A 118 13.39 -23.90 15.87
C PHE A 118 13.93 -22.50 16.17
N THR A 119 15.26 -22.38 16.24
CA THR A 119 15.91 -21.06 16.31
C THR A 119 15.65 -20.27 15.03
N GLY A 120 15.84 -18.96 15.06
CA GLY A 120 15.80 -18.14 13.85
C GLY A 120 16.76 -18.66 12.78
N ARG A 121 17.97 -19.08 13.18
CA ARG A 121 18.95 -19.69 12.27
C ARG A 121 18.42 -20.98 11.63
N GLN A 122 17.88 -21.90 12.44
CA GLN A 122 17.30 -23.14 11.91
C GLN A 122 16.14 -22.86 10.96
N ASN A 123 15.30 -21.88 11.28
CA ASN A 123 14.22 -21.43 10.41
C ASN A 123 14.71 -20.77 9.12
N LEU A 124 15.86 -20.09 9.14
CA LEU A 124 16.48 -19.52 7.96
C LEU A 124 16.86 -20.60 6.95
N TYR A 125 17.56 -21.64 7.41
CA TYR A 125 17.94 -22.78 6.56
C TYR A 125 16.73 -23.62 6.14
N PHE A 126 15.81 -23.90 7.05
CA PHE A 126 14.58 -24.65 6.74
C PHE A 126 13.70 -23.91 5.73
N GLY A 127 13.37 -22.65 6.01
CA GLY A 127 12.57 -21.81 5.12
C GLY A 127 13.26 -21.56 3.77
N GLY A 128 14.58 -21.34 3.76
CA GLY A 128 15.38 -21.23 2.54
C GLY A 128 15.22 -22.44 1.64
N SER A 129 15.29 -23.65 2.20
CA SER A 129 15.10 -24.88 1.42
C SER A 129 13.70 -24.99 0.80
N LEU A 130 12.65 -24.48 1.47
CA LEU A 130 11.28 -24.48 0.95
C LEU A 130 11.10 -23.55 -0.25
N ILE A 131 11.90 -22.49 -0.33
CA ILE A 131 11.89 -21.53 -1.45
C ILE A 131 13.02 -21.79 -2.48
N GLY A 132 13.69 -22.94 -2.38
CA GLY A 132 14.70 -23.38 -3.35
C GLY A 132 16.05 -22.68 -3.21
N ILE A 133 16.41 -22.27 -1.99
CA ILE A 133 17.77 -21.84 -1.63
C ILE A 133 18.50 -23.05 -1.05
N GLU A 134 19.58 -23.46 -1.72
CA GLU A 134 20.44 -24.55 -1.28
C GLU A 134 21.23 -24.17 -0.02
N HIS A 135 21.65 -25.17 0.76
CA HIS A 135 22.33 -24.96 2.03
C HIS A 135 23.60 -24.09 1.91
N GLU A 136 24.45 -24.37 0.93
CA GLU A 136 25.69 -23.61 0.68
C GLU A 136 25.39 -22.17 0.27
N GLN A 137 24.35 -21.96 -0.54
CA GLN A 137 23.90 -20.62 -0.95
C GLN A 137 23.37 -19.84 0.26
N MET A 138 22.60 -20.48 1.13
CA MET A 138 22.09 -19.86 2.36
C MET A 138 23.24 -19.47 3.31
N ALA A 139 24.26 -20.31 3.46
CA ALA A 139 25.43 -20.00 4.29
C ALA A 139 26.18 -18.74 3.79
N ALA A 140 26.25 -18.54 2.47
CA ALA A 140 26.84 -17.34 1.89
C ALA A 140 25.99 -16.07 2.09
N LEU A 141 24.66 -16.20 2.10
CA LEU A 141 23.71 -15.10 2.25
C LEU A 141 23.37 -14.76 3.71
N GLU A 142 23.67 -15.66 4.65
CA GLU A 142 23.24 -15.58 6.04
C GLU A 142 23.61 -14.25 6.70
N ALA A 143 24.85 -13.79 6.53
CA ALA A 143 25.31 -12.53 7.11
C ALA A 143 24.50 -11.32 6.60
N GLU A 144 24.17 -11.28 5.31
CA GLU A 144 23.34 -10.23 4.72
C GLU A 144 21.91 -10.28 5.27
N VAL A 145 21.33 -11.48 5.34
CA VAL A 145 19.97 -11.68 5.85
C VAL A 145 19.85 -11.23 7.30
N LEU A 146 20.82 -11.58 8.15
CA LEU A 146 20.85 -11.16 9.56
C LEU A 146 21.01 -9.64 9.68
N ALA A 147 21.89 -9.04 8.86
CA ALA A 147 22.08 -7.58 8.82
C ALA A 147 20.82 -6.84 8.35
N PHE A 148 20.09 -7.42 7.39
CA PHE A 148 18.83 -6.85 6.93
C PHE A 148 17.74 -6.94 8.00
N ALA A 149 17.57 -8.11 8.63
CA ALA A 149 16.54 -8.38 9.64
C ALA A 149 16.73 -7.58 10.94
N GLU A 150 17.98 -7.23 11.29
CA GLU A 150 18.35 -6.48 12.52
C GLU A 150 17.76 -7.09 13.81
N ILE A 151 17.72 -8.42 13.90
CA ILE A 151 17.21 -9.15 15.09
C ILE A 151 18.31 -9.48 16.12
N GLY A 152 19.57 -9.16 15.82
CA GLY A 152 20.72 -9.34 16.71
C GLY A 152 20.90 -10.77 17.20
N GLU A 153 21.23 -10.92 18.49
CA GLU A 153 21.46 -12.22 19.14
C GLU A 153 20.21 -13.11 19.23
N ALA A 154 19.02 -12.58 18.90
CA ALA A 154 17.80 -13.39 18.93
C ALA A 154 17.83 -14.51 17.90
N ILE A 155 18.66 -14.43 16.84
CA ILE A 155 18.77 -15.44 15.78
C ILE A 155 18.99 -16.87 16.32
N ASP A 156 19.69 -17.00 17.45
CA ASP A 156 20.00 -18.30 18.06
C ASP A 156 18.97 -18.74 19.12
N ARG A 157 17.89 -17.97 19.31
CA ARG A 157 16.77 -18.30 20.21
C ARG A 157 15.58 -18.85 19.41
N PRO A 158 14.74 -19.72 20.02
CA PRO A 158 13.54 -20.23 19.37
C PRO A 158 12.58 -19.13 18.90
N VAL A 159 12.04 -19.26 17.69
CA VAL A 159 11.16 -18.25 17.07
C VAL A 159 9.90 -17.97 17.89
N LYS A 160 9.39 -18.93 18.67
CA LYS A 160 8.27 -18.69 19.60
C LYS A 160 8.53 -17.62 20.67
N THR A 161 9.80 -17.22 20.86
CA THR A 161 10.19 -16.15 21.80
C THR A 161 10.26 -14.78 21.13
N TYR A 162 10.07 -14.71 19.82
CA TYR A 162 10.18 -13.47 19.04
C TYR A 162 8.92 -12.63 19.20
N SER A 163 9.07 -11.31 19.10
CA SER A 163 7.92 -10.45 18.81
C SER A 163 7.41 -10.71 17.40
N SER A 164 6.15 -10.36 17.12
CA SER A 164 5.57 -10.42 15.77
C SER A 164 6.44 -9.68 14.75
N GLY A 165 6.95 -8.49 15.10
CA GLY A 165 7.87 -7.72 14.26
C GLY A 165 9.15 -8.47 13.93
N MET A 166 9.81 -9.11 14.90
CA MET A 166 11.04 -9.88 14.64
C MET A 166 10.81 -11.06 13.68
N VAL A 167 9.67 -11.75 13.80
CA VAL A 167 9.29 -12.85 12.89
C VAL A 167 9.19 -12.34 11.47
N VAL A 168 8.45 -11.25 11.26
CA VAL A 168 8.24 -10.63 9.95
C VAL A 168 9.56 -10.15 9.37
N ARG A 169 10.40 -9.50 10.18
CA ARG A 169 11.70 -8.97 9.72
C ARG A 169 12.60 -10.08 9.19
N LEU A 170 12.72 -11.18 9.93
CA LEU A 170 13.49 -12.35 9.51
C LEU A 170 12.87 -13.02 8.27
N ALA A 171 11.54 -13.16 8.23
CA ALA A 171 10.85 -13.75 7.09
C ALA A 171 11.06 -12.92 5.81
N PHE A 172 10.89 -11.59 5.88
CA PHE A 172 11.13 -10.71 4.73
C PHE A 172 12.58 -10.78 4.26
N ALA A 173 13.53 -10.72 5.21
CA ALA A 173 14.95 -10.80 4.91
C ALA A 173 15.32 -12.10 4.19
N LEU A 174 14.77 -13.24 4.64
CA LEU A 174 14.95 -14.54 3.99
C LEU A 174 14.33 -14.57 2.59
N VAL A 175 13.05 -14.19 2.47
CA VAL A 175 12.28 -14.28 1.22
C VAL A 175 12.87 -13.37 0.14
N THR A 176 13.48 -12.26 0.54
CA THR A 176 14.17 -11.30 -0.35
C THR A 176 15.69 -11.48 -0.37
N ALA A 177 16.23 -12.57 0.17
CA ALA A 177 17.67 -12.84 0.16
C ALA A 177 18.21 -13.11 -1.26
N VAL A 178 17.33 -13.57 -2.17
CA VAL A 178 17.68 -13.76 -3.57
C VAL A 178 16.67 -13.08 -4.47
N GLU A 179 17.18 -12.35 -5.46
CA GLU A 179 16.36 -11.67 -6.46
C GLU A 179 15.52 -12.67 -7.28
N PRO A 180 14.19 -12.53 -7.32
CA PRO A 180 13.32 -13.40 -8.10
C PRO A 180 13.14 -12.92 -9.55
N ASP A 181 12.65 -13.81 -10.43
CA ASP A 181 12.18 -13.44 -11.76
C ASP A 181 10.80 -12.75 -11.71
N LEU A 182 9.96 -13.18 -10.76
CA LEU A 182 8.66 -12.63 -10.45
C LEU A 182 8.50 -12.49 -8.93
N LEU A 183 8.35 -11.26 -8.47
CA LEU A 183 8.01 -10.92 -7.10
C LEU A 183 6.52 -10.64 -6.99
N ILE A 184 5.84 -11.36 -6.09
CA ILE A 184 4.44 -11.14 -5.76
C ILE A 184 4.39 -10.47 -4.40
N ILE A 185 3.70 -9.35 -4.32
CA ILE A 185 3.54 -8.56 -3.12
C ILE A 185 2.04 -8.44 -2.86
N ASP A 186 1.61 -8.91 -1.70
CA ASP A 186 0.30 -8.58 -1.16
C ASP A 186 0.47 -7.45 -0.14
N GLU A 187 -0.60 -6.73 0.13
CA GLU A 187 -0.78 -5.53 0.98
C GLU A 187 0.09 -5.43 2.27
N ALA A 188 0.66 -6.53 2.71
CA ALA A 188 1.62 -6.72 3.79
C ALA A 188 3.00 -6.03 3.60
N LEU A 189 3.15 -5.01 2.76
CA LEU A 189 4.33 -4.13 2.87
C LEU A 189 4.31 -3.27 4.14
N ALA A 190 3.15 -3.13 4.79
CA ALA A 190 2.94 -2.36 6.02
C ALA A 190 3.31 -3.13 7.31
N VAL A 191 4.27 -4.07 7.27
CA VAL A 191 4.59 -4.92 8.43
C VAL A 191 5.98 -4.60 8.97
N GLY A 192 6.06 -4.38 10.30
CA GLY A 192 7.26 -3.89 10.99
C GLY A 192 7.19 -2.40 11.29
N ASP A 193 8.23 -1.86 11.92
CA ASP A 193 8.35 -0.42 12.18
C ASP A 193 8.65 0.37 10.89
N GLN A 194 8.45 1.69 10.95
CA GLN A 194 8.63 2.60 9.81
C GLN A 194 10.01 2.53 9.16
N ARG A 195 11.05 2.36 9.99
CA ARG A 195 12.43 2.24 9.50
C ARG A 195 12.61 0.94 8.71
N PHE A 196 12.05 -0.17 9.18
CA PHE A 196 12.10 -1.44 8.49
C PHE A 196 11.25 -1.45 7.21
N GLN A 197 10.06 -0.84 7.24
CA GLN A 197 9.23 -0.68 6.04
C GLN A 197 9.97 0.06 4.93
N LYS A 198 10.69 1.12 5.26
CA LYS A 198 11.58 1.81 4.31
C LYS A 198 12.61 0.87 3.70
N LYS A 199 13.31 0.08 4.51
CA LYS A 199 14.27 -0.93 4.00
C LYS A 199 13.60 -1.94 3.07
N CYS A 200 12.36 -2.36 3.37
CA CYS A 200 11.60 -3.27 2.53
C CYS A 200 11.29 -2.64 1.16
N ILE A 201 10.83 -1.39 1.14
CA ILE A 201 10.54 -0.66 -0.10
C ILE A 201 11.82 -0.45 -0.92
N GLU A 202 12.92 0.00 -0.30
CA GLU A 202 14.21 0.15 -0.98
C GLU A 202 14.69 -1.18 -1.59
N ARG A 203 14.49 -2.31 -0.90
CA ARG A 203 14.80 -3.65 -1.41
C ARG A 203 13.94 -4.01 -2.64
N ILE A 204 12.65 -3.67 -2.62
CA ILE A 204 11.72 -3.92 -3.74
C ILE A 204 12.05 -3.02 -4.94
N GLU A 205 12.35 -1.75 -4.70
CA GLU A 205 12.78 -0.82 -5.74
C GLU A 205 14.10 -1.27 -6.38
N ALA A 206 15.05 -1.77 -5.60
CA ALA A 206 16.29 -2.34 -6.12
C ALA A 206 16.02 -3.55 -7.05
N PHE A 207 15.08 -4.43 -6.68
CA PHE A 207 14.66 -5.52 -7.56
C PHE A 207 14.01 -5.00 -8.84
N ARG A 208 13.12 -3.99 -8.75
CA ARG A 208 12.51 -3.36 -9.93
C ARG A 208 13.57 -2.78 -10.85
N ALA A 209 14.52 -2.02 -10.32
CA ALA A 209 15.61 -1.40 -11.06
C ALA A 209 16.52 -2.45 -11.75
N ASN A 210 16.67 -3.63 -11.14
CA ASN A 210 17.38 -4.76 -11.75
C ASN A 210 16.52 -5.53 -12.77
N GLY A 211 15.30 -5.09 -13.08
CA GLY A 211 14.41 -5.70 -14.07
C GLY A 211 13.61 -6.90 -13.56
N CYS A 212 13.45 -7.03 -12.24
CA CYS A 212 12.51 -7.98 -11.64
C CYS A 212 11.08 -7.65 -12.08
N THR A 213 10.29 -8.68 -12.38
CA THR A 213 8.87 -8.52 -12.70
C THR A 213 8.09 -8.48 -11.40
N ILE A 214 7.16 -7.53 -11.25
CA ILE A 214 6.44 -7.35 -9.99
C ILE A 214 4.93 -7.48 -10.23
N LEU A 215 4.27 -8.26 -9.39
CA LEU A 215 2.82 -8.27 -9.27
C LEU A 215 2.47 -7.72 -7.88
N PHE A 216 1.85 -6.54 -7.87
CA PHE A 216 1.54 -5.79 -6.67
C PHE A 216 0.03 -5.78 -6.44
N CYS A 217 -0.43 -6.43 -5.37
CA CYS A 217 -1.82 -6.42 -4.96
C CYS A 217 -1.98 -5.45 -3.78
N SER A 218 -2.68 -4.34 -4.01
CA SER A 218 -2.91 -3.32 -2.99
C SER A 218 -4.29 -2.71 -3.15
N HIS A 219 -4.90 -2.31 -2.04
CA HIS A 219 -6.10 -1.49 -2.04
C HIS A 219 -5.77 0.01 -2.09
N SER A 220 -4.49 0.41 -1.97
CA SER A 220 -4.06 1.81 -2.02
C SER A 220 -3.83 2.24 -3.48
N PRO A 221 -4.69 3.11 -4.06
CA PRO A 221 -4.48 3.60 -5.41
C PRO A 221 -3.16 4.37 -5.53
N TYR A 222 -2.73 5.06 -4.46
CA TYR A 222 -1.48 5.79 -4.40
C TYR A 222 -0.27 4.89 -4.69
N HIS A 223 -0.12 3.78 -3.96
CA HIS A 223 0.98 2.84 -4.20
C HIS A 223 0.90 2.19 -5.57
N VAL A 224 -0.31 1.89 -6.06
CA VAL A 224 -0.48 1.34 -7.41
C VAL A 224 0.00 2.36 -8.46
N ARG A 225 -0.35 3.65 -8.33
CA ARG A 225 0.13 4.72 -9.23
C ARG A 225 1.65 4.88 -9.20
N GLN A 226 2.24 4.87 -8.02
CA GLN A 226 3.68 5.09 -7.84
C GLN A 226 4.53 3.90 -8.31
N LEU A 227 4.05 2.67 -8.10
CA LEU A 227 4.85 1.46 -8.32
C LEU A 227 4.54 0.75 -9.65
N CYS A 228 3.33 0.87 -10.18
CA CYS A 228 2.85 0.03 -11.29
C CYS A 228 2.64 0.83 -12.57
N ASP A 229 3.16 0.31 -13.69
CA ASP A 229 2.97 0.91 -15.02
C ASP A 229 1.63 0.48 -15.65
N VAL A 230 1.18 -0.72 -15.29
CA VAL A 230 -0.08 -1.33 -15.75
C VAL A 230 -0.86 -1.80 -14.55
N ALA A 231 -2.18 -1.72 -14.61
CA ALA A 231 -3.07 -2.26 -13.60
C ALA A 231 -4.11 -3.20 -14.20
N LEU A 232 -4.64 -4.07 -13.34
CA LEU A 232 -5.72 -5.00 -13.63
C LEU A 232 -6.80 -4.82 -12.57
N TRP A 233 -8.02 -4.58 -13.03
CA TRP A 233 -9.21 -4.51 -12.19
C TRP A 233 -9.95 -5.84 -12.19
N LEU A 234 -10.01 -6.48 -11.02
CA LEU A 234 -10.88 -7.62 -10.75
C LEU A 234 -12.21 -7.18 -10.17
N GLU A 235 -13.29 -7.76 -10.69
CA GLU A 235 -14.65 -7.57 -10.20
C GLU A 235 -15.36 -8.92 -10.17
N ARG A 236 -15.85 -9.33 -8.99
CA ARG A 236 -16.61 -10.57 -8.80
C ARG A 236 -15.97 -11.81 -9.48
N GLY A 237 -14.65 -11.93 -9.36
CA GLY A 237 -13.88 -13.04 -9.90
C GLY A 237 -13.57 -12.96 -11.40
N ARG A 238 -13.86 -11.85 -12.07
CA ARG A 238 -13.58 -11.65 -13.50
C ARG A 238 -12.64 -10.47 -13.71
N LEU A 239 -11.81 -10.57 -14.76
CA LEU A 239 -11.02 -9.45 -15.24
C LEU A 239 -11.97 -8.47 -15.93
N ARG A 240 -12.14 -7.29 -15.33
CA ARG A 240 -13.03 -6.24 -15.83
C ARG A 240 -12.30 -5.32 -16.81
N GLN A 241 -11.09 -4.91 -16.46
CA GLN A 241 -10.22 -4.08 -17.29
C GLN A 241 -8.75 -4.36 -16.96
N MET A 242 -7.87 -4.23 -17.95
CA MET A 242 -6.41 -4.25 -17.76
C MET A 242 -5.80 -3.28 -18.78
N GLY A 243 -4.81 -2.50 -18.35
CA GLY A 243 -4.23 -1.44 -19.17
C GLY A 243 -3.36 -0.49 -18.36
N PRO A 244 -3.01 0.69 -18.91
CA PRO A 244 -2.27 1.71 -18.18
C PRO A 244 -2.91 2.02 -16.83
N THR A 245 -2.09 2.15 -15.79
CA THR A 245 -2.55 2.25 -14.39
C THR A 245 -3.61 3.34 -14.19
N GLU A 246 -3.39 4.56 -14.70
CA GLU A 246 -4.33 5.67 -14.53
C GLU A 246 -5.70 5.40 -15.15
N GLU A 247 -5.75 4.81 -16.34
CA GLU A 247 -7.01 4.51 -17.03
C GLU A 247 -7.85 3.49 -16.25
N VAL A 248 -7.18 2.48 -15.69
CA VAL A 248 -7.84 1.42 -14.92
C VAL A 248 -8.29 1.94 -13.56
N LEU A 249 -7.46 2.74 -12.87
CA LEU A 249 -7.81 3.33 -11.59
C LEU A 249 -8.96 4.32 -11.71
N LEU A 250 -8.96 5.18 -12.75
CA LEU A 250 -10.06 6.10 -13.01
C LEU A 250 -11.39 5.35 -13.24
N ALA A 251 -11.36 4.27 -14.04
CA ALA A 251 -12.54 3.45 -14.29
C ALA A 251 -13.03 2.76 -13.02
N TYR A 252 -12.11 2.23 -12.20
CA TYR A 252 -12.41 1.61 -10.92
C TYR A 252 -13.04 2.59 -9.92
N GLU A 253 -12.42 3.76 -9.72
CA GLU A 253 -12.94 4.82 -8.85
C GLU A 253 -14.31 5.32 -9.31
N THR A 254 -14.51 5.47 -10.62
CA THR A 254 -15.81 5.86 -11.19
C THR A 254 -16.89 4.83 -10.86
N ALA A 255 -16.58 3.54 -11.00
CA ALA A 255 -17.51 2.47 -10.66
C ALA A 255 -17.88 2.47 -9.17
N LEU A 256 -16.90 2.64 -8.28
CA LEU A 256 -17.13 2.75 -6.83
C LEU A 256 -18.07 3.93 -6.48
N ARG A 257 -17.90 5.08 -7.14
CA ARG A 257 -18.77 6.25 -6.93
C ARG A 257 -20.21 6.00 -7.40
N LEU A 258 -20.38 5.32 -8.53
CA LEU A 258 -21.71 4.99 -9.07
C LEU A 258 -22.43 3.96 -8.20
N ASP A 259 -21.71 2.96 -7.68
CA ASP A 259 -22.28 1.98 -6.76
C ASP A 259 -22.74 2.64 -5.45
N ALA A 260 -21.97 3.61 -4.92
CA ALA A 260 -22.34 4.36 -3.72
C ALA A 260 -23.54 5.30 -3.95
N ALA A 261 -23.77 5.77 -5.17
CA ALA A 261 -24.89 6.66 -5.52
C ALA A 261 -26.19 5.90 -5.86
N GLY A 262 -26.16 4.57 -5.92
CA GLY A 262 -27.24 3.71 -6.42
C GLY A 262 -28.29 3.25 -5.40
N ASP A 263 -28.28 3.74 -4.15
CA ASP A 263 -29.25 3.35 -3.11
C ASP A 263 -30.24 4.50 -2.80
N PRO A 264 -31.47 4.49 -3.37
CA PRO A 264 -32.45 5.56 -3.18
C PRO A 264 -33.40 5.28 -2.01
N ALA A 265 -32.88 4.93 -0.84
CA ALA A 265 -33.67 4.79 0.38
C ALA A 265 -32.95 5.37 1.62
N GLU A 266 -33.60 6.38 2.19
CA GLU A 266 -33.36 7.08 3.47
C GLU A 266 -32.39 8.27 3.50
N PRO A 267 -32.81 9.43 4.07
CA PRO A 267 -31.90 10.50 4.46
C PRO A 267 -31.15 10.06 5.72
N ALA A 268 -30.03 9.35 5.54
CA ALA A 268 -29.19 8.93 6.65
C ALA A 268 -28.38 10.10 7.21
N SER A 269 -28.87 10.63 8.34
CA SER A 269 -28.02 11.09 9.44
C SER A 269 -27.05 9.98 9.81
N GLY A 270 -25.76 10.17 9.52
CA GLY A 270 -24.69 9.23 9.88
C GLY A 270 -23.64 9.16 8.79
N ALA A 271 -22.40 9.42 9.17
CA ALA A 271 -21.22 9.44 8.30
C ALA A 271 -21.16 8.24 7.36
N ALA A 272 -21.47 8.45 6.07
CA ALA A 272 -21.17 7.51 5.01
C ALA A 272 -19.74 7.77 4.56
N ALA A 273 -18.81 6.99 5.09
CA ALA A 273 -17.43 6.96 4.67
C ALA A 273 -17.36 6.47 3.21
N LEU A 274 -16.86 7.31 2.31
CA LEU A 274 -16.27 6.84 1.06
C LEU A 274 -15.07 5.93 1.42
N PRO A 275 -14.66 5.01 0.53
CA PRO A 275 -13.41 4.29 0.72
C PRO A 275 -12.27 5.30 0.72
N GLU A 276 -11.93 5.76 1.92
CA GLU A 276 -10.59 5.84 2.46
C GLU A 276 -9.57 5.51 1.36
N ALA A 277 -9.00 6.55 0.75
CA ALA A 277 -7.71 6.44 0.10
C ALA A 277 -6.71 6.12 1.23
N LEU A 278 -6.77 4.87 1.71
CA LEU A 278 -5.94 4.30 2.75
C LEU A 278 -4.54 4.17 2.17
N ILE A 279 -3.74 5.20 2.43
CA ILE A 279 -2.41 4.95 2.93
C ILE A 279 -2.64 4.25 4.28
N VAL A 280 -2.31 2.95 4.34
CA VAL A 280 -2.54 2.12 5.54
C VAL A 280 -1.78 2.71 6.73
N PRO A 281 -2.44 2.94 7.88
CA PRO A 281 -1.79 3.29 9.14
C PRO A 281 -1.09 2.06 9.73
N THR A 282 0.07 2.26 10.33
CA THR A 282 0.62 1.34 11.33
C THR A 282 -0.22 1.38 12.60
N GLU A 283 -0.81 0.22 12.92
CA GLU A 283 -1.44 -0.21 14.18
C GLU A 283 -2.76 0.46 14.64
N GLU A 284 -3.66 -0.41 15.12
CA GLU A 284 -5.01 -0.16 15.59
C GLU A 284 -5.07 0.86 16.76
N ALA A 285 -5.85 1.92 16.57
CA ALA A 285 -6.49 2.63 17.67
C ALA A 285 -8.00 2.66 17.40
N SER A 286 -8.73 2.02 18.31
CA SER A 286 -10.18 1.84 18.37
C SER A 286 -11.02 2.95 17.71
N ALA A 287 -11.87 2.54 16.78
CA ALA A 287 -13.01 3.32 16.32
C ALA A 287 -13.92 3.68 17.51
N GLY A 288 -14.03 4.97 17.79
CA GLY A 288 -14.98 5.57 18.71
C GLY A 288 -15.49 6.86 18.07
N GLU A 289 -16.80 7.03 18.12
CA GLU A 289 -17.61 8.04 17.44
C GLU A 289 -17.10 9.49 17.59
N ALA A 290 -17.46 10.28 16.58
CA ALA A 290 -17.15 11.68 16.39
C ALA A 290 -17.36 12.54 17.64
N ASP A 291 -16.31 13.27 18.05
CA ASP A 291 -16.48 14.55 18.71
C ASP A 291 -15.41 15.53 18.22
N ALA A 292 -15.89 16.66 17.71
CA ALA A 292 -15.12 17.74 17.13
C ALA A 292 -14.54 18.60 18.28
N ALA A 293 -13.41 18.17 18.83
CA ALA A 293 -12.58 19.00 19.69
C ALA A 293 -11.12 18.66 19.44
N ALA A 294 -10.30 19.70 19.20
CA ALA A 294 -8.88 19.64 18.95
C ALA A 294 -8.17 18.63 19.88
N ARG A 295 -7.89 17.42 19.37
CA ARG A 295 -7.09 16.45 20.10
C ARG A 295 -5.63 16.72 19.77
N ALA A 296 -4.92 17.28 20.75
CA ALA A 296 -3.46 17.28 20.75
C ALA A 296 -2.95 15.84 20.53
N ALA A 297 -1.96 15.70 19.65
CA ALA A 297 -1.36 14.41 19.32
C ALA A 297 -0.86 13.68 20.59
N PRO A 298 -1.02 12.35 20.69
CA PRO A 298 -0.48 11.58 21.81
C PRO A 298 1.03 11.76 21.93
N PRO A 299 1.62 11.77 23.15
CA PRO A 299 3.05 11.96 23.34
C PRO A 299 3.83 10.81 22.67
N ARG A 300 4.62 11.15 21.65
CA ARG A 300 5.51 10.23 20.93
C ARG A 300 6.94 10.32 21.46
N PRO A 301 7.78 9.28 21.27
CA PRO A 301 9.21 9.36 21.53
C PRO A 301 9.83 10.53 20.75
N ALA A 302 10.74 11.28 21.37
CA ALA A 302 11.33 12.51 20.79
C ALA A 302 12.03 12.28 19.42
N ASP A 303 12.41 11.04 19.12
CA ASP A 303 13.17 10.67 17.92
C ASP A 303 12.30 10.03 16.81
N ALA A 304 10.98 9.93 17.00
CA ALA A 304 10.09 9.39 15.97
C ALA A 304 9.73 10.48 14.95
N ALA A 305 9.72 10.13 13.66
CA ALA A 305 9.20 11.00 12.63
C ALA A 305 7.71 11.28 12.87
N GLY A 306 7.28 12.52 12.58
CA GLY A 306 5.91 12.93 12.89
C GLY A 306 5.59 14.35 12.48
N ILE A 307 4.31 14.62 12.22
CA ILE A 307 3.79 15.97 12.02
C ILE A 307 3.73 16.66 13.38
N VAL A 308 4.37 17.83 13.47
CA VAL A 308 4.50 18.61 14.71
C VAL A 308 3.41 19.68 14.76
N SER A 309 3.24 20.43 13.68
CA SER A 309 2.18 21.42 13.56
C SER A 309 1.78 21.65 12.11
N VAL A 310 0.51 22.00 11.93
CA VAL A 310 -0.04 22.52 10.68
C VAL A 310 -0.86 23.75 11.03
N GLU A 311 -0.41 24.93 10.60
CA GLU A 311 -1.08 26.21 10.86
C GLU A 311 -1.60 26.79 9.56
N ILE A 312 -2.90 27.08 9.50
CA ILE A 312 -3.54 27.71 8.35
C ILE A 312 -3.71 29.21 8.65
N GLU A 313 -3.06 30.08 7.87
CA GLU A 313 -3.20 31.52 8.04
C GLU A 313 -4.65 31.97 7.77
N HIS A 314 -5.11 32.95 8.55
CA HIS A 314 -6.43 33.60 8.40
C HIS A 314 -7.64 32.67 8.53
N LEU A 315 -7.46 31.50 9.13
CA LEU A 315 -8.55 30.64 9.57
C LEU A 315 -9.04 31.11 10.93
N ASP A 316 -10.36 31.21 11.10
CA ASP A 316 -10.95 31.52 12.40
C ASP A 316 -10.65 30.45 13.44
N ASP A 317 -10.65 30.83 14.71
CA ASP A 317 -10.52 29.87 15.80
C ASP A 317 -11.71 28.91 15.81
N ALA A 318 -11.44 27.63 16.05
CA ALA A 318 -12.49 26.65 16.23
C ALA A 318 -13.19 26.87 17.58
N GLU A 319 -14.47 27.26 17.53
CA GLU A 319 -15.28 27.35 18.74
C GLU A 319 -15.79 25.95 19.14
N PRO A 320 -15.63 25.55 20.43
CA PRO A 320 -16.19 24.30 20.94
C PRO A 320 -17.71 24.27 20.70
N HIS A 321 -18.21 23.20 20.07
CA HIS A 321 -19.63 22.97 19.75
C HIS A 321 -20.24 23.85 18.66
N ALA A 322 -19.46 24.58 17.86
CA ALA A 322 -19.99 25.28 16.71
C ALA A 322 -20.57 24.32 15.65
N LEU A 323 -21.75 24.66 15.12
CA LEU A 323 -22.42 23.89 14.05
C LEU A 323 -21.74 24.08 12.68
N GLU A 324 -20.96 25.16 12.51
CA GLU A 324 -20.27 25.48 11.26
C GLU A 324 -18.75 25.39 11.45
N PRO A 325 -18.00 24.85 10.46
CA PRO A 325 -16.55 24.90 10.47
C PRO A 325 -16.01 26.33 10.47
N PRO A 326 -14.79 26.56 10.99
CA PRO A 326 -14.15 27.87 10.96
C PRO A 326 -14.05 28.47 9.55
N LEU A 327 -14.23 29.79 9.45
CA LEU A 327 -14.19 30.50 8.18
C LEU A 327 -12.74 30.87 7.81
N LEU A 328 -12.32 30.52 6.60
CA LEU A 328 -11.10 31.10 6.01
C LEU A 328 -11.41 32.51 5.51
N ARG A 329 -10.88 33.53 6.20
CA ARG A 329 -11.19 34.95 5.91
C ARG A 329 -10.43 35.49 4.71
N ALA A 330 -9.27 34.94 4.40
CA ALA A 330 -8.46 35.34 3.26
C ALA A 330 -8.87 34.58 1.99
N ARG A 331 -8.54 35.18 0.83
CA ARG A 331 -8.63 34.47 -0.45
C ARG A 331 -7.47 33.51 -0.69
N ASP A 332 -6.34 33.76 -0.05
CA ASP A 332 -5.18 32.89 -0.12
C ASP A 332 -5.28 31.84 0.99
N LEU A 333 -4.88 30.61 0.68
CA LEU A 333 -4.65 29.59 1.70
C LEU A 333 -3.15 29.43 1.85
N VAL A 334 -2.64 29.70 3.05
CA VAL A 334 -1.23 29.50 3.40
C VAL A 334 -1.18 28.51 4.55
N ALA A 335 -0.52 27.38 4.33
CA ALA A 335 -0.31 26.36 5.34
C ALA A 335 1.17 26.31 5.73
N HIS A 336 1.48 26.53 7.01
CA HIS A 336 2.80 26.33 7.59
C HIS A 336 2.84 24.96 8.23
N ILE A 337 3.72 24.10 7.73
CA ILE A 337 3.80 22.71 8.16
C ILE A 337 5.18 22.47 8.75
N VAL A 338 5.21 21.95 9.98
CA VAL A 338 6.43 21.61 10.70
C VAL A 338 6.39 20.12 11.01
N VAL A 339 7.49 19.43 10.71
CA VAL A 339 7.59 17.98 10.88
C VAL A 339 8.91 17.59 11.51
N ASN A 340 8.92 16.44 12.20
CA ASN A 340 10.12 15.76 12.64
C ASN A 340 10.47 14.66 11.63
N GLY A 341 11.73 14.60 11.19
CA GLY A 341 12.21 13.58 10.25
C GLY A 341 12.96 12.44 10.96
N VAL A 342 13.40 11.43 10.19
CA VAL A 342 14.29 10.37 10.69
C VAL A 342 15.73 10.74 10.39
N GLY A 343 16.52 11.10 11.42
CA GLY A 343 17.93 11.46 11.25
C GLY A 343 18.14 12.69 10.37
N ASP A 344 18.97 12.56 9.33
CA ASP A 344 19.29 13.61 8.36
C ASP A 344 18.47 13.52 7.06
N GLU A 345 17.53 12.58 7.01
CA GLU A 345 16.67 12.37 5.86
C GLU A 345 15.77 13.59 5.61
N GLN A 346 15.73 14.07 4.36
CA GLN A 346 14.77 15.08 3.93
C GLN A 346 13.42 14.42 3.68
N PRO A 347 12.38 14.72 4.48
CA PRO A 347 11.07 14.12 4.29
C PRO A 347 10.31 14.78 3.15
N HIS A 348 9.23 14.12 2.72
CA HIS A 348 8.23 14.72 1.85
C HIS A 348 6.92 14.97 2.61
N VAL A 349 6.19 16.02 2.21
CA VAL A 349 4.89 16.39 2.79
C VAL A 349 3.83 16.33 1.70
N GLY A 350 2.77 15.58 1.96
CA GLY A 350 1.54 15.59 1.15
C GLY A 350 0.47 16.47 1.78
N PHE A 351 -0.31 17.13 0.94
CA PHE A 351 -1.41 18.00 1.34
C PHE A 351 -2.62 17.72 0.46
N MET A 352 -3.78 17.50 1.09
CA MET A 352 -5.02 17.19 0.39
C MET A 352 -6.15 18.09 0.87
N ILE A 353 -6.95 18.59 -0.08
CA ILE A 353 -8.22 19.28 0.18
C ILE A 353 -9.34 18.41 -0.38
N GLU A 354 -10.34 18.15 0.44
CA GLU A 354 -11.56 17.44 0.07
C GLU A 354 -12.77 18.30 0.41
N GLN A 355 -13.91 18.04 -0.23
CA GLN A 355 -15.18 18.52 0.30
C GLN A 355 -15.53 17.75 1.57
N SER A 356 -16.27 18.35 2.50
CA SER A 356 -16.74 17.67 3.71
C SER A 356 -17.64 16.45 3.46
N ARG A 357 -18.13 16.25 2.22
CA ARG A 357 -18.87 15.06 1.77
C ARG A 357 -17.98 14.03 1.07
N GLY A 358 -16.65 14.15 1.20
CA GLY A 358 -15.65 13.17 0.79
C GLY A 358 -15.20 13.20 -0.68
N VAL A 359 -15.63 14.20 -1.47
CA VAL A 359 -15.08 14.37 -2.83
C VAL A 359 -13.72 15.06 -2.73
N GLY A 360 -12.64 14.35 -3.05
CA GLY A 360 -11.31 14.94 -3.18
C GLY A 360 -11.29 16.06 -4.22
N ILE A 361 -10.77 17.23 -3.83
CA ILE A 361 -10.64 18.39 -4.71
C ILE A 361 -9.24 18.48 -5.32
N THR A 362 -8.22 18.33 -4.48
CA THR A 362 -6.81 18.32 -4.91
C THR A 362 -5.96 17.56 -3.91
N SER A 363 -4.93 16.90 -4.40
CA SER A 363 -3.83 16.33 -3.61
C SER A 363 -2.53 16.78 -4.25
N LEU A 364 -1.54 17.14 -3.45
CA LEU A 364 -0.21 17.51 -3.91
C LEU A 364 0.83 17.02 -2.92
N SER A 365 2.06 16.87 -3.39
CA SER A 365 3.17 16.46 -2.56
C SER A 365 4.42 17.25 -2.91
N THR A 366 5.26 17.49 -1.91
CA THR A 366 6.56 18.14 -2.15
C THR A 366 7.43 17.33 -3.11
N GLN A 367 7.24 16.01 -3.17
CA GLN A 367 7.98 15.12 -4.07
C GLN A 367 7.64 15.41 -5.54
N GLU A 368 6.35 15.44 -5.88
CA GLU A 368 5.88 15.64 -7.25
C GLU A 368 6.18 17.06 -7.75
N ASP A 369 6.07 18.05 -6.86
CA ASP A 369 6.31 19.46 -7.20
C ASP A 369 7.80 19.85 -7.17
N GLY A 370 8.70 18.91 -6.78
CA GLY A 370 10.13 19.19 -6.61
C GLY A 370 10.41 20.21 -5.50
N ALA A 371 9.48 20.37 -4.55
CA ALA A 371 9.64 21.23 -3.40
C ALA A 371 10.43 20.51 -2.29
N ALA A 372 11.25 21.27 -1.57
CA ALA A 372 12.16 20.74 -0.57
C ALA A 372 11.86 21.39 0.79
N PRO A 373 11.38 20.64 1.80
CA PRO A 373 11.29 21.15 3.16
C PRO A 373 12.65 21.68 3.63
N ARG A 374 12.66 22.83 4.32
CA ARG A 374 13.86 23.46 4.86
C ARG A 374 14.15 22.91 6.25
N ARG A 375 15.40 22.55 6.51
CA ARG A 375 15.83 22.14 7.85
C ARG A 375 16.00 23.35 8.77
N ARG A 376 15.42 23.29 9.96
CA ARG A 376 15.52 24.27 11.05
C ARG A 376 16.75 24.01 11.92
N ALA A 377 17.16 25.03 12.69
CA ALA A 377 18.28 24.94 13.61
C ALA A 377 18.05 23.93 14.76
N ASP A 378 16.79 23.64 15.08
CA ASP A 378 16.39 22.65 16.10
C ASP A 378 16.26 21.22 15.55
N GLY A 379 16.66 21.00 14.29
CA GLY A 379 16.63 19.69 13.63
C GLY A 379 15.31 19.36 12.93
N ARG A 380 14.23 20.11 13.15
CA ARG A 380 12.93 19.91 12.49
C ARG A 380 12.95 20.37 11.04
N TRP A 381 11.96 19.95 10.27
CA TRP A 381 11.76 20.39 8.88
C TRP A 381 10.53 21.28 8.78
N GLU A 382 10.58 22.28 7.90
CA GLU A 382 9.48 23.19 7.63
C GLU A 382 9.21 23.32 6.14
N ILE A 383 7.93 23.46 5.79
CA ILE A 383 7.48 23.80 4.44
C ILE A 383 6.30 24.75 4.55
N VAL A 384 6.22 25.71 3.63
CA VAL A 384 5.09 26.64 3.51
C VAL A 384 4.43 26.39 2.17
N LEU A 385 3.18 25.94 2.19
CA LEU A 385 2.35 25.76 1.01
C LEU A 385 1.45 26.97 0.84
N ARG A 386 1.40 27.55 -0.38
CA ARG A 386 0.58 28.71 -0.69
C ARG A 386 -0.29 28.46 -1.92
N PHE A 387 -1.59 28.52 -1.75
CA PHE A 387 -2.55 28.68 -2.83
C PHE A 387 -2.92 30.16 -2.95
N ALA A 388 -2.30 30.85 -3.92
CA ALA A 388 -2.67 32.22 -4.24
C ALA A 388 -4.05 32.24 -4.91
N GLN A 389 -4.95 33.08 -4.42
CA GLN A 389 -6.33 33.19 -4.90
C GLN A 389 -7.01 31.82 -5.01
N LEU A 390 -7.17 31.15 -3.86
CA LEU A 390 -7.68 29.79 -3.74
C LEU A 390 -8.88 29.56 -4.69
N PRO A 391 -8.74 28.73 -5.74
CA PRO A 391 -9.70 28.64 -6.82
C PRO A 391 -10.90 27.75 -6.45
N LEU A 392 -11.38 27.82 -5.20
CA LEU A 392 -12.53 27.06 -4.73
C LEU A 392 -13.82 27.89 -4.86
N HIS A 393 -14.94 27.20 -4.99
CA HIS A 393 -16.25 27.82 -4.79
C HIS A 393 -16.63 27.85 -3.31
N SER A 394 -17.68 28.62 -2.97
CA SER A 394 -18.22 28.64 -1.60
C SER A 394 -18.64 27.24 -1.17
N GLY A 395 -18.19 26.80 0.01
CA GLY A 395 -18.44 25.44 0.48
C GLY A 395 -17.74 25.11 1.78
N GLN A 396 -17.91 23.86 2.23
CA GLN A 396 -17.20 23.28 3.36
C GLN A 396 -16.19 22.27 2.84
N TYR A 397 -14.97 22.37 3.36
CA TYR A 397 -13.83 21.59 2.95
C TYR A 397 -13.13 21.02 4.18
N VAL A 398 -12.31 20.01 3.93
CA VAL A 398 -11.47 19.38 4.95
C VAL A 398 -10.06 19.21 4.40
N ILE A 399 -9.06 19.42 5.25
CA ILE A 399 -7.65 19.29 4.93
C ILE A 399 -7.10 18.03 5.60
N SER A 400 -6.28 17.29 4.85
CA SER A 400 -5.43 16.22 5.34
C SER A 400 -3.97 16.52 5.02
N VAL A 401 -3.05 16.17 5.94
CA VAL A 401 -1.60 16.29 5.75
C VAL A 401 -0.94 14.95 6.02
N TYR A 402 0.04 14.61 5.18
CA TYR A 402 0.77 13.35 5.26
C TYR A 402 2.27 13.66 5.31
N LEU A 403 3.00 12.92 6.13
CA LEU A 403 4.45 12.94 6.20
C LEU A 403 4.98 11.64 5.60
N PHE A 404 5.82 11.78 4.60
CA PHE A 404 6.48 10.67 3.92
C PHE A 404 7.99 10.67 4.17
N ASP A 405 8.60 9.54 3.91
CA ASP A 405 10.04 9.40 3.75
C ASP A 405 10.55 10.14 2.49
N ALA A 406 11.87 10.12 2.27
CA ALA A 406 12.53 10.73 1.13
C ALA A 406 12.18 10.06 -0.21
N THR A 407 11.64 8.84 -0.20
CA THR A 407 11.12 8.19 -1.41
C THR A 407 9.66 8.54 -1.70
N GLY A 408 8.94 9.13 -0.73
CA GLY A 408 7.52 9.42 -0.86
C GLY A 408 6.61 8.18 -0.77
N LEU A 409 7.15 6.99 -0.51
CA LEU A 409 6.39 5.73 -0.52
C LEU A 409 5.97 5.29 0.88
N VAL A 410 6.81 5.57 1.89
CA VAL A 410 6.53 5.22 3.29
C VAL A 410 5.87 6.40 3.96
N VAL A 411 4.73 6.18 4.62
CA VAL A 411 4.10 7.20 5.44
C VAL A 411 4.55 7.07 6.88
N TYR A 412 5.23 8.12 7.35
CA TYR A 412 5.66 8.24 8.73
C TYR A 412 4.57 8.79 9.64
N ASP A 413 3.69 9.65 9.13
CA ASP A 413 2.58 10.18 9.93
C ASP A 413 1.50 10.75 9.05
N GLN A 414 0.28 10.84 9.58
CA GLN A 414 -0.81 11.49 8.89
C GLN A 414 -1.75 12.17 9.87
N TRP A 415 -2.15 13.38 9.51
CA TRP A 415 -3.25 14.11 10.13
C TRP A 415 -4.40 14.09 9.13
N TYR A 416 -5.20 13.02 9.21
CA TYR A 416 -6.31 12.76 8.29
C TYR A 416 -7.54 13.54 8.70
N GLN A 417 -8.13 14.27 7.76
CA GLN A 417 -9.32 15.09 7.94
C GLN A 417 -9.28 15.99 9.19
N PHE A 418 -8.09 16.46 9.54
CA PHE A 418 -7.84 17.08 10.85
C PHE A 418 -8.39 18.51 10.94
N GLN A 419 -8.48 19.22 9.81
CA GLN A 419 -8.92 20.61 9.77
C GLN A 419 -10.08 20.78 8.80
N HIS A 420 -11.27 20.98 9.37
CA HIS A 420 -12.43 21.44 8.63
C HIS A 420 -12.40 22.96 8.47
N LEU A 421 -12.84 23.46 7.32
CA LEU A 421 -12.96 24.89 7.07
C LEU A 421 -14.15 25.18 6.16
N ARG A 422 -14.67 26.39 6.29
CA ARG A 422 -15.61 26.99 5.35
C ARG A 422 -14.88 28.02 4.51
N PHE A 423 -15.13 28.01 3.22
CA PHE A 423 -14.66 29.03 2.28
C PHE A 423 -15.84 29.72 1.63
N VAL A 424 -15.77 31.05 1.47
CA VAL A 424 -16.80 31.84 0.81
C VAL A 424 -16.17 32.58 -0.36
N ALA A 425 -16.43 32.08 -1.57
CA ALA A 425 -15.97 32.69 -2.80
C ALA A 425 -16.87 33.91 -3.15
N PRO A 426 -16.30 34.97 -3.75
CA PRO A 426 -17.04 36.18 -4.15
C PRO A 426 -17.93 35.98 -5.39
N THR A 427 -18.08 34.76 -5.88
CA THR A 427 -18.81 34.44 -7.10
C THR A 427 -20.13 33.74 -6.78
N ARG A 428 -21.17 34.03 -7.58
CA ARG A 428 -22.47 33.34 -7.52
C ARG A 428 -22.56 32.15 -8.48
N MET A 429 -21.51 31.93 -9.27
CA MET A 429 -21.48 30.80 -10.21
C MET A 429 -21.42 29.48 -9.43
N PRO A 430 -22.16 28.45 -9.86
CA PRO A 430 -22.04 27.11 -9.29
C PRO A 430 -20.71 26.46 -9.72
N GLY A 431 -20.22 25.51 -8.92
CA GLY A 431 -19.01 24.75 -9.23
C GLY A 431 -18.30 24.22 -7.98
N LEU A 432 -17.25 23.44 -8.19
CA LEU A 432 -16.31 22.99 -7.14
C LEU A 432 -15.07 23.88 -7.14
N VAL A 433 -14.49 24.06 -8.32
CA VAL A 433 -13.29 24.86 -8.54
C VAL A 433 -13.48 25.83 -9.71
N ARG A 434 -12.79 26.97 -9.66
CA ARG A 434 -12.68 27.95 -10.74
C ARG A 434 -11.31 27.85 -11.38
N LEU A 435 -11.22 27.13 -12.50
CA LEU A 435 -9.95 26.98 -13.23
C LEU A 435 -9.47 28.33 -13.80
N PRO A 436 -8.14 28.59 -13.83
CA PRO A 436 -7.58 29.74 -14.53
C PRO A 436 -8.02 29.76 -16.00
N HIS A 437 -8.54 30.89 -16.48
CA HIS A 437 -9.03 31.04 -17.86
C HIS A 437 -8.87 32.49 -18.34
N GLN A 438 -8.89 32.68 -19.65
CA GLN A 438 -8.86 33.98 -20.32
C GLN A 438 -10.00 34.03 -21.33
N TRP A 439 -10.67 35.19 -21.45
CA TRP A 439 -11.65 35.45 -22.49
C TRP A 439 -10.98 36.34 -23.54
N SER A 440 -11.00 35.89 -24.79
CA SER A 440 -10.46 36.63 -25.93
C SER A 440 -11.50 37.56 -26.55
#